data_AF-A0A3M9Z1F2-F1
#
_entry.id   AF-A0A3M9Z1F2-F1
#
_cell.length_a   1.000
_cell.length_b   1.000
_cell.length_c   1.000
_cell.angle_alpha   90.00
_cell.angle_beta   90.00
_cell.angle_gamma   90.00
#
_symmetry.space_group_name_H-M   'P 1'
#
loop_
_entity.id
_entity.type
_entity.pdbx_description
1 polymer ?
#
loop_
_entity_poly.entity_id
_entity_poly.type
_entity_poly.pdbx_seq_one_letter_code
_entity_poly.pdbx_strand_id
1 'polypeptide(L)'
;MLPLLDGLDEVKPERQEPCVQAINAFLTGEDAPLYAVVCSRREEYNTYETRLQLNGAICLQALTLPQIQDYLVQVNRPELWDLLNRDADLLELVQAPLFLSIVTLAYPQDSFDDWQQLNSREERLQDLWDRYICRMFEREICNNPYRKKIPSKEQARHWLVWLAKQMQRESQTEFLIERMQPSWLKSKTKQQFYQVSILLILGTIFGLLFYSFLGLIGILVGVINSALLFRDINKIEHAERLNWNLKNAGHAFDFSQFIWIDAPISCIVSVSMVSQINVLNLKMLCITAVLLVGFVAGLGTAELDKTLVPNKGTFNSVQNSVLVGLGSGVLFGVPFELPYGIFFGLIMGLLLGFRYGGQACIQHFALRCMLFCSGVAPWNYARFLDYASERLLIQRVGGRYRFIHKLLQDHFAAMPLDGGW
;
A
#
# COMPACT_ATOMS: atom_id res chain seq x y z
N MET A 1 -6.15 27.61 -7.61
CA MET A 1 -5.47 26.29 -7.59
C MET A 1 -5.14 25.94 -9.03
N LEU A 2 -3.93 25.42 -9.32
CA LEU A 2 -3.56 24.91 -10.64
C LEU A 2 -3.44 23.38 -10.55
N PRO A 3 -4.47 22.61 -10.91
CA PRO A 3 -4.37 21.16 -11.03
C PRO A 3 -3.37 20.77 -12.12
N LEU A 4 -2.39 19.95 -11.73
CA LEU A 4 -1.44 19.28 -12.61
C LEU A 4 -1.73 17.77 -12.52
N LEU A 5 -2.32 17.22 -13.57
CA LEU A 5 -2.68 15.80 -13.67
C LEU A 5 -1.61 15.12 -14.52
N ASP A 6 -0.66 14.45 -13.87
CA ASP A 6 0.45 13.77 -14.54
C ASP A 6 0.13 12.30 -14.78
N GLY A 7 0.39 11.79 -15.99
CA GLY A 7 0.24 10.37 -16.34
C GLY A 7 -1.20 9.86 -16.48
N LEU A 8 -2.02 10.48 -17.34
CA LEU A 8 -3.37 9.93 -17.65
C LEU A 8 -3.30 8.50 -18.21
N ASP A 9 -2.24 8.18 -18.96
CA ASP A 9 -1.93 6.84 -19.47
C ASP A 9 -1.67 5.79 -18.37
N GLU A 10 -1.26 6.22 -17.17
CA GLU A 10 -0.97 5.30 -16.06
C GLU A 10 -2.23 4.76 -15.38
N VAL A 11 -3.40 5.32 -15.69
CA VAL A 11 -4.69 4.83 -15.18
C VAL A 11 -5.00 3.49 -15.85
N LYS A 12 -5.62 2.56 -15.08
CA LYS A 12 -6.06 1.26 -15.61
C LYS A 12 -6.90 1.43 -16.89
N PRO A 13 -6.68 0.61 -17.94
CA PRO A 13 -7.36 0.78 -19.22
C PRO A 13 -8.89 0.90 -19.10
N GLU A 14 -9.52 0.15 -18.19
CA GLU A 14 -10.97 0.17 -18.00
C GLU A 14 -11.50 1.48 -17.38
N ARG A 15 -10.59 2.31 -16.85
CA ARG A 15 -10.91 3.58 -16.17
C ARG A 15 -10.39 4.81 -16.91
N GLN A 16 -9.58 4.66 -17.96
CA GLN A 16 -9.01 5.78 -18.71
C GLN A 16 -10.12 6.65 -19.34
N GLU A 17 -11.06 6.03 -20.06
CA GLU A 17 -12.17 6.74 -20.72
C GLU A 17 -13.12 7.43 -19.70
N PRO A 18 -13.62 6.75 -18.64
CA PRO A 18 -14.34 7.42 -17.56
C PRO A 18 -13.56 8.55 -16.90
N CYS A 19 -12.23 8.45 -16.81
CA CYS A 19 -11.38 9.49 -16.23
C CYS A 19 -11.38 10.75 -17.11
N VAL A 20 -11.24 10.61 -18.43
CA VAL A 20 -11.34 11.73 -19.37
C VAL A 20 -12.70 12.43 -19.26
N GLN A 21 -13.79 11.66 -19.18
CA GLN A 21 -15.14 12.20 -18.99
C GLN A 21 -15.28 12.97 -17.68
N ALA A 22 -14.74 12.43 -16.58
CA ALA A 22 -14.75 13.09 -15.28
C ALA A 22 -13.91 14.37 -15.27
N ILE A 23 -12.76 14.38 -15.96
CA ILE A 23 -11.94 15.59 -16.12
C ILE A 23 -12.73 16.66 -16.88
N ASN A 24 -13.39 16.30 -17.99
CA ASN A 24 -14.22 17.26 -18.73
C ASN A 24 -15.37 17.82 -17.89
N ALA A 25 -16.06 16.97 -17.11
CA ALA A 25 -17.07 17.42 -16.17
C ALA A 25 -16.49 18.37 -15.11
N PHE A 26 -15.30 18.09 -14.60
CA PHE A 26 -14.60 18.97 -13.65
C PHE A 26 -14.19 20.32 -14.26
N LEU A 27 -13.77 20.32 -15.53
CA LEU A 27 -13.42 21.54 -16.27
C LEU A 27 -14.63 22.41 -16.65
N THR A 28 -15.84 21.85 -16.63
CA THR A 28 -17.09 22.54 -17.02
C THR A 28 -18.05 22.82 -15.86
N GLY A 29 -17.76 22.29 -14.68
CA GLY A 29 -18.60 22.45 -13.48
C GLY A 29 -18.53 23.83 -12.84
N GLU A 30 -19.36 24.05 -11.82
CA GLU A 30 -19.42 25.31 -11.08
C GLU A 30 -18.09 25.66 -10.38
N ASP A 31 -17.32 24.64 -9.98
CA ASP A 31 -16.01 24.76 -9.33
C ASP A 31 -14.82 24.62 -10.32
N ALA A 32 -15.05 24.91 -11.61
CA ALA A 32 -14.04 24.72 -12.65
C ALA A 32 -12.74 25.51 -12.36
N PRO A 33 -11.57 24.87 -12.48
CA PRO A 33 -10.30 25.55 -12.28
C PRO A 33 -10.01 26.52 -13.45
N LEU A 34 -9.42 27.67 -13.15
CA LEU A 34 -9.04 28.66 -14.17
C LEU A 34 -7.98 28.13 -15.15
N TYR A 35 -7.14 27.20 -14.67
CA TYR A 35 -6.07 26.58 -15.43
C TYR A 35 -5.97 25.11 -15.04
N ALA A 36 -5.70 24.23 -15.99
CA ALA A 36 -5.40 22.83 -15.74
C ALA A 36 -4.37 22.32 -16.75
N VAL A 37 -3.48 21.44 -16.31
CA VAL A 37 -2.53 20.74 -17.18
C VAL A 37 -2.75 19.25 -17.01
N VAL A 38 -2.87 18.55 -18.13
CA VAL A 38 -2.97 17.08 -18.17
C VAL A 38 -1.84 16.56 -19.04
N CYS A 39 -1.05 15.64 -18.50
CA CYS A 39 0.01 14.94 -19.23
C CYS A 39 -0.47 13.55 -19.63
N SER A 40 -0.17 13.16 -20.86
CA SER A 40 -0.44 11.81 -21.36
C SER A 40 0.50 11.46 -22.50
N ARG A 41 0.76 10.17 -22.71
CA ARG A 41 1.38 9.69 -23.94
C ARG A 41 0.46 9.93 -25.13
N ARG A 42 1.04 10.47 -26.21
CA ARG A 42 0.31 10.81 -27.45
C ARG A 42 -0.42 9.60 -28.05
N GLU A 43 0.24 8.45 -28.07
CA GLU A 43 -0.30 7.23 -28.67
C GLU A 43 -1.54 6.74 -27.92
N GLU A 44 -1.48 6.68 -26.60
CA GLU A 44 -2.61 6.28 -25.75
C GLU A 44 -3.75 7.29 -25.82
N TYR A 45 -3.46 8.58 -25.72
CA TYR A 45 -4.47 9.64 -25.82
C TYR A 45 -5.24 9.62 -27.15
N ASN A 46 -4.61 9.15 -28.22
CA ASN A 46 -5.26 9.04 -29.53
C ASN A 46 -6.21 7.85 -29.65
N THR A 47 -6.15 6.89 -28.73
CA THR A 47 -7.07 5.74 -28.69
C THR A 47 -8.39 6.06 -28.00
N TYR A 48 -8.44 7.12 -27.18
CA TYR A 48 -9.64 7.50 -26.43
C TYR A 48 -10.74 8.01 -27.37
N GLU A 49 -11.99 7.69 -27.03
CA GLU A 49 -13.16 8.13 -27.79
C GLU A 49 -13.47 9.60 -27.48
N THR A 50 -13.42 9.96 -26.21
CA THR A 50 -13.63 11.34 -25.74
C THR A 50 -12.32 12.11 -25.76
N ARG A 51 -12.37 13.37 -26.22
CA ARG A 51 -11.24 14.31 -26.14
C ARG A 51 -11.37 15.23 -24.93
N LEU A 52 -10.23 15.58 -24.33
CA LEU A 52 -10.18 16.56 -23.25
C LEU A 52 -10.55 17.96 -23.77
N GLN A 53 -11.42 18.65 -23.04
CA GLN A 53 -11.90 20.00 -23.35
C GLN A 53 -10.93 21.06 -22.82
N LEU A 54 -9.67 20.99 -23.26
CA LEU A 54 -8.60 21.93 -22.90
C LEU A 54 -8.37 22.97 -24.01
N ASN A 55 -7.69 24.07 -23.67
CA ASN A 55 -7.44 25.19 -24.60
C ASN A 55 -6.40 24.87 -25.69
N GLY A 56 -5.61 23.81 -25.53
CA GLY A 56 -4.56 23.44 -26.48
C GLY A 56 -3.75 22.26 -26.00
N ALA A 57 -2.78 21.84 -26.82
CA ALA A 57 -1.88 20.74 -26.52
C ALA A 57 -0.43 21.14 -26.79
N ILE A 58 0.48 20.72 -25.91
CA ILE A 58 1.93 20.87 -26.09
C ILE A 58 2.51 19.47 -26.25
N CYS A 59 3.23 19.24 -27.34
CA CYS A 59 3.87 17.95 -27.62
C CYS A 59 5.39 18.07 -27.40
N LEU A 60 5.89 17.39 -26.37
CA LEU A 60 7.33 17.30 -26.11
C LEU A 60 8.01 16.56 -27.26
N GLN A 61 9.05 17.18 -27.82
CA GLN A 61 9.84 16.61 -28.89
C GLN A 61 11.09 15.91 -28.35
N ALA A 62 11.61 14.99 -29.17
CA ALA A 62 12.91 14.37 -28.97
C ALA A 62 14.04 15.42 -28.89
N LEU A 63 15.08 15.14 -28.12
CA LEU A 63 16.24 16.03 -28.00
C LEU A 63 16.97 16.13 -29.34
N THR A 64 17.38 17.35 -29.67
CA THR A 64 18.21 17.59 -30.86
C THR A 64 19.67 17.25 -30.58
N LEU A 65 20.44 16.92 -31.63
CA LEU A 65 21.86 16.59 -31.51
C LEU A 65 22.68 17.67 -30.77
N PRO A 66 22.52 18.98 -31.03
CA PRO A 66 23.20 20.02 -30.26
C PRO A 66 22.84 19.99 -28.78
N GLN A 67 21.56 19.77 -28.44
CA GLN A 67 21.12 19.69 -27.03
C GLN A 67 21.76 18.51 -26.29
N ILE A 68 21.92 17.37 -26.97
CA ILE A 68 22.59 16.18 -26.41
C ILE A 68 24.06 16.50 -26.15
N GLN A 69 24.76 17.08 -27.13
CA GLN A 69 26.17 17.44 -26.99
C GLN A 69 26.38 18.45 -25.85
N ASP A 70 25.57 19.51 -25.81
CA ASP A 70 25.61 20.53 -24.75
C ASP A 70 25.37 19.91 -23.36
N TYR A 71 24.40 18.98 -23.26
CA TYR A 71 24.13 18.27 -22.01
C TYR A 71 25.34 17.45 -21.55
N LEU A 72 25.99 16.71 -22.44
CA LEU A 72 27.17 15.90 -22.12
C LEU A 72 28.34 16.76 -21.63
N VAL A 73 28.54 17.93 -22.23
CA VAL A 73 29.53 18.92 -21.74
C VAL A 73 29.15 19.41 -20.34
N GLN A 74 27.88 19.73 -20.10
CA GLN A 74 27.40 20.21 -18.79
C GLN A 74 27.58 19.17 -17.68
N VAL A 75 27.37 17.88 -17.96
CA VAL A 75 27.58 16.80 -16.99
C VAL A 75 29.03 16.31 -16.91
N ASN A 76 29.95 17.02 -17.57
CA ASN A 76 31.38 16.71 -17.63
C ASN A 76 31.69 15.30 -18.18
N ARG A 77 30.94 14.88 -19.21
CA ARG A 77 31.11 13.61 -19.95
C ARG A 77 31.17 13.81 -21.48
N PRO A 78 31.96 14.77 -22.01
CA PRO A 78 32.02 15.03 -23.45
C PRO A 78 32.52 13.83 -24.27
N GLU A 79 33.30 12.94 -23.68
CA GLU A 79 33.85 11.73 -24.31
C GLU A 79 32.78 10.76 -24.82
N LEU A 80 31.57 10.81 -24.25
CA LEU A 80 30.46 9.98 -24.71
C LEU A 80 29.92 10.43 -26.09
N TRP A 81 30.15 11.69 -26.49
CA TRP A 81 29.62 12.22 -27.75
C TRP A 81 30.15 11.46 -28.97
N ASP A 82 31.47 11.27 -29.05
CA ASP A 82 32.11 10.58 -30.15
C ASP A 82 31.65 9.14 -30.28
N LEU A 83 31.22 8.55 -29.16
CA LEU A 83 30.69 7.20 -29.10
C LEU A 83 29.22 7.14 -29.54
N LEU A 84 28.38 8.03 -29.00
CA LEU A 84 26.96 8.14 -29.41
C LEU A 84 26.84 8.43 -30.91
N ASN A 85 27.73 9.26 -31.44
CA ASN A 85 27.72 9.64 -32.85
C ASN A 85 28.14 8.51 -33.81
N ARG A 86 28.77 7.43 -33.30
CA ARG A 86 29.16 6.25 -34.10
C ARG A 86 28.05 5.21 -34.24
N ASP A 87 27.09 5.20 -33.33
CA ASP A 87 25.99 4.23 -33.27
C ASP A 87 24.65 4.94 -33.48
N ALA A 88 24.07 4.79 -34.68
CA ALA A 88 22.81 5.43 -35.04
C ALA A 88 21.63 4.94 -34.17
N ASP A 89 21.63 3.68 -33.74
CA ASP A 89 20.57 3.12 -32.89
C ASP A 89 20.63 3.74 -31.49
N LEU A 90 21.85 3.90 -30.95
CA LEU A 90 22.08 4.53 -29.65
C LEU A 90 21.75 6.03 -29.71
N LEU A 91 22.08 6.69 -30.82
CA LEU A 91 21.77 8.08 -31.04
C LEU A 91 20.26 8.32 -31.06
N GLU A 92 19.48 7.46 -31.73
CA GLU A 92 18.01 7.48 -31.68
C GLU A 92 17.51 7.31 -30.23
N LEU A 93 18.10 6.37 -29.48
CA LEU A 93 17.70 6.08 -28.11
C LEU A 93 17.91 7.28 -27.18
N VAL A 94 19.07 7.92 -27.21
CA VAL A 94 19.41 9.02 -26.30
C VAL A 94 18.76 10.35 -26.66
N GLN A 95 18.07 10.44 -27.80
CA GLN A 95 17.17 11.56 -28.05
C GLN A 95 16.01 11.61 -27.04
N ALA A 96 15.68 10.49 -26.39
CA ALA A 96 14.85 10.51 -25.20
C ALA A 96 15.70 10.91 -23.97
N PRO A 97 15.35 11.98 -23.24
CA PRO A 97 16.14 12.48 -22.10
C PRO A 97 16.47 11.43 -21.03
N LEU A 98 15.56 10.48 -20.82
CA LEU A 98 15.77 9.35 -19.90
C LEU A 98 17.01 8.55 -20.29
N PHE A 99 17.09 8.07 -21.53
CA PHE A 99 18.19 7.20 -21.94
C PHE A 99 19.52 7.95 -21.98
N LEU A 100 19.51 9.24 -22.33
CA LEU A 100 20.68 10.09 -22.19
C LEU A 100 21.19 10.12 -20.74
N SER A 101 20.29 10.29 -19.77
CA SER A 101 20.66 10.27 -18.34
C SER A 101 21.13 8.89 -17.86
N ILE A 102 20.58 7.80 -18.40
CA ILE A 102 20.98 6.44 -18.05
C ILE A 102 22.37 6.16 -18.59
N VAL A 103 22.65 6.49 -19.86
CA VAL A 103 23.96 6.27 -20.49
C VAL A 103 25.05 7.02 -19.73
N THR A 104 24.81 8.28 -19.34
CA THR A 104 25.79 9.07 -18.58
C THR A 104 26.08 8.50 -17.19
N LEU A 105 25.07 7.88 -16.55
CA LEU A 105 25.21 7.26 -15.23
C LEU A 105 25.77 5.84 -15.28
N ALA A 106 25.45 5.06 -16.31
CA ALA A 106 25.79 3.64 -16.42
C ALA A 106 27.24 3.42 -16.85
N TYR A 107 27.72 4.22 -17.81
CA TYR A 107 29.05 4.00 -18.40
C TYR A 107 30.13 4.82 -17.70
N PRO A 108 31.16 4.21 -17.12
CA PRO A 108 32.42 4.87 -16.80
C PRO A 108 33.23 5.17 -18.08
N GLN A 109 34.32 5.94 -17.94
CA GLN A 109 35.14 6.38 -19.08
C GLN A 109 35.79 5.23 -19.87
N ASP A 110 35.94 4.04 -19.26
CA ASP A 110 36.83 2.99 -19.77
C ASP A 110 36.13 1.69 -20.24
N SER A 111 34.79 1.61 -20.34
CA SER A 111 34.07 0.32 -20.45
C SER A 111 33.05 0.18 -21.58
N PHE A 112 33.38 0.60 -22.80
CA PHE A 112 32.45 0.55 -23.94
C PHE A 112 32.78 -0.49 -25.02
N ASP A 113 33.89 -1.24 -24.88
CA ASP A 113 34.35 -2.20 -25.91
C ASP A 113 33.40 -3.39 -26.10
N ASP A 114 32.67 -3.80 -25.06
CA ASP A 114 31.74 -4.93 -25.12
C ASP A 114 30.45 -4.61 -25.90
N TRP A 115 30.03 -3.34 -25.96
CA TRP A 115 28.75 -2.93 -26.53
C TRP A 115 28.66 -3.19 -28.04
N GLN A 116 29.79 -3.03 -28.75
CA GLN A 116 29.86 -3.21 -30.20
C GLN A 116 29.64 -4.68 -30.63
N GLN A 117 29.74 -5.63 -29.69
CA GLN A 117 29.54 -7.05 -29.95
C GLN A 117 28.06 -7.47 -29.91
N LEU A 118 27.16 -6.58 -29.47
CA LEU A 118 25.73 -6.85 -29.37
C LEU A 118 25.03 -6.61 -30.71
N ASN A 119 24.29 -7.62 -31.18
CA ASN A 119 23.76 -7.68 -32.55
C ASN A 119 22.35 -7.11 -32.67
N SER A 120 21.61 -6.97 -31.56
CA SER A 120 20.23 -6.47 -31.55
C SER A 120 20.02 -5.25 -30.65
N ARG A 121 19.01 -4.44 -30.99
CA ARG A 121 18.57 -3.28 -30.20
C ARG A 121 18.10 -3.71 -28.81
N GLU A 122 17.41 -4.84 -28.71
CA GLU A 122 16.88 -5.38 -27.46
C GLU A 122 17.99 -5.85 -26.52
N GLU A 123 19.00 -6.56 -27.03
CA GLU A 123 20.17 -6.98 -26.22
C GLU A 123 20.94 -5.78 -25.69
N ARG A 124 21.15 -4.77 -26.54
CA ARG A 124 21.77 -3.49 -26.15
C ARG A 124 20.98 -2.80 -25.05
N LEU A 125 19.65 -2.72 -25.18
CA LEU A 125 18.79 -2.14 -24.14
C LEU A 125 18.87 -2.91 -22.82
N GLN A 126 18.89 -4.24 -22.86
CA GLN A 126 19.03 -5.07 -21.67
C GLN A 126 20.38 -4.85 -20.98
N ASP A 127 21.48 -4.85 -21.75
CA ASP A 127 22.83 -4.59 -21.23
C ASP A 127 22.94 -3.19 -20.61
N LEU A 128 22.36 -2.16 -21.24
CA LEU A 128 22.33 -0.80 -20.69
C LEU A 128 21.64 -0.76 -19.32
N TRP A 129 20.48 -1.40 -19.19
CA TRP A 129 19.76 -1.46 -17.92
C TRP A 129 20.53 -2.25 -16.87
N ASP A 130 21.13 -3.38 -17.24
CA ASP A 130 21.88 -4.21 -16.31
C ASP A 130 23.13 -3.50 -15.80
N ARG A 131 23.87 -2.81 -16.68
CA ARG A 131 24.99 -1.94 -16.31
C ARG A 131 24.54 -0.80 -15.41
N TYR A 132 23.44 -0.12 -15.76
CA TYR A 132 22.86 0.93 -14.93
C TYR A 132 22.54 0.41 -13.52
N ILE A 133 21.85 -0.73 -13.41
CA ILE A 133 21.48 -1.33 -12.11
C ILE A 133 22.71 -1.70 -11.30
N CYS A 134 23.69 -2.38 -11.91
CA CYS A 134 24.96 -2.73 -11.27
C CYS A 134 25.68 -1.49 -10.73
N ARG A 135 25.77 -0.44 -11.54
CA ARG A 135 26.41 0.82 -11.17
C ARG A 135 25.66 1.54 -10.05
N MET A 136 24.32 1.53 -10.08
CA MET A 136 23.50 2.12 -9.02
C MET A 136 23.64 1.37 -7.69
N PHE A 137 23.87 0.05 -7.71
CA PHE A 137 24.22 -0.73 -6.52
C PHE A 137 25.64 -0.51 -5.99
N GLU A 138 26.53 0.09 -6.78
CA GLU A 138 27.90 0.43 -6.38
C GLU A 138 28.09 1.89 -5.99
N ARG A 139 27.16 2.76 -6.41
CA ARG A 139 27.16 4.17 -6.10
C ARG A 139 27.36 4.43 -4.61
N GLU A 140 28.24 5.38 -4.27
CA GLU A 140 28.37 5.87 -2.91
C GLU A 140 27.12 6.69 -2.53
N ILE A 141 26.58 6.44 -1.34
CA ILE A 141 25.37 7.08 -0.85
C ILE A 141 25.70 8.00 0.32
N CYS A 142 25.20 9.23 0.27
CA CYS A 142 25.46 10.23 1.30
C CYS A 142 24.72 9.90 2.61
N ASN A 143 23.50 9.38 2.50
CA ASN A 143 22.68 8.98 3.64
C ASN A 143 22.40 7.48 3.59
N ASN A 144 23.24 6.67 4.23
CA ASN A 144 22.97 5.24 4.32
C ASN A 144 21.93 4.95 5.44
N PRO A 145 20.71 4.49 5.11
CA PRO A 145 19.71 4.16 6.13
C PRO A 145 20.07 2.87 6.90
N TYR A 146 21.08 2.11 6.43
CA TYR A 146 21.65 0.97 7.14
C TYR A 146 22.91 1.37 7.92
N ARG A 147 22.89 1.21 9.24
CA ARG A 147 24.05 1.47 10.12
C ARG A 147 25.07 0.33 10.21
N LYS A 148 24.68 -0.91 9.90
CA LYS A 148 25.52 -2.10 10.09
C LYS A 148 25.45 -3.07 8.92
N LYS A 149 24.31 -3.78 8.79
CA LYS A 149 24.14 -4.84 7.80
C LYS A 149 23.39 -4.32 6.57
N ILE A 150 24.14 -3.95 5.54
CA ILE A 150 23.61 -3.57 4.22
C ILE A 150 23.19 -4.86 3.50
N PRO A 151 22.04 -4.88 2.79
CA PRO A 151 21.67 -6.04 1.97
C PRO A 151 22.69 -6.26 0.85
N SER A 152 22.94 -7.53 0.47
CA SER A 152 23.79 -7.83 -0.68
C SER A 152 23.14 -7.33 -1.97
N LYS A 153 23.93 -7.16 -3.05
CA LYS A 153 23.41 -6.71 -4.35
C LYS A 153 22.35 -7.66 -4.88
N GLU A 154 22.58 -8.95 -4.73
CA GLU A 154 21.68 -10.04 -5.16
C GLU A 154 20.37 -9.99 -4.36
N GLN A 155 20.47 -9.82 -3.04
CA GLN A 155 19.29 -9.71 -2.18
C GLN A 155 18.46 -8.46 -2.48
N ALA A 156 19.12 -7.31 -2.65
CA ALA A 156 18.46 -6.05 -3.00
C ALA A 156 17.79 -6.14 -4.37
N ARG A 157 18.49 -6.70 -5.38
CA ARG A 157 17.93 -6.97 -6.71
C ARG A 157 16.72 -7.88 -6.61
N HIS A 158 16.81 -8.99 -5.89
CA HIS A 158 15.70 -9.93 -5.70
C HIS A 158 14.45 -9.24 -5.16
N TRP A 159 14.59 -8.40 -4.13
CA TRP A 159 13.47 -7.64 -3.57
C TRP A 159 12.88 -6.62 -4.55
N LEU A 160 13.71 -5.94 -5.35
CA LEU A 160 13.23 -5.00 -6.39
C LEU A 160 12.51 -5.74 -7.52
N VAL A 161 13.05 -6.86 -8.01
CA VAL A 161 12.40 -7.72 -9.01
C VAL A 161 11.04 -8.18 -8.50
N TRP A 162 10.97 -8.64 -7.25
CA TRP A 162 9.71 -9.09 -6.67
C TRP A 162 8.69 -7.95 -6.55
N LEU A 163 9.12 -6.79 -6.06
CA LEU A 163 8.28 -5.59 -5.94
C LEU A 163 7.77 -5.13 -7.31
N ALA A 164 8.65 -5.03 -8.31
CA ALA A 164 8.30 -4.64 -9.67
C ALA A 164 7.23 -5.56 -10.26
N LYS A 165 7.38 -6.88 -10.08
CA LYS A 165 6.37 -7.88 -10.49
C LYS A 165 5.04 -7.71 -9.79
N GLN A 166 5.03 -7.41 -8.47
CA GLN A 166 3.76 -7.17 -7.76
C GLN A 166 3.08 -5.89 -8.23
N MET A 167 3.84 -4.79 -8.35
CA MET A 167 3.33 -3.51 -8.85
C MET A 167 2.80 -3.62 -10.27
N GLN A 168 3.48 -4.36 -11.17
CA GLN A 168 3.00 -4.60 -12.53
C GLN A 168 1.69 -5.40 -12.55
N ARG A 169 1.58 -6.45 -11.72
CA ARG A 169 0.37 -7.29 -11.63
C ARG A 169 -0.85 -6.51 -11.13
N GLU A 170 -0.66 -5.56 -10.22
CA GLU A 170 -1.75 -4.74 -9.68
C GLU A 170 -1.97 -3.43 -10.46
N SER A 171 -1.19 -3.20 -11.53
CA SER A 171 -1.16 -1.97 -12.32
C SER A 171 -0.94 -0.73 -11.44
N GLN A 172 0.02 -0.82 -10.52
CA GLN A 172 0.41 0.26 -9.62
C GLN A 172 1.69 0.94 -10.13
N THR A 173 1.67 2.26 -10.26
CA THR A 173 2.87 3.08 -10.52
C THR A 173 3.47 3.62 -9.23
N GLU A 174 2.64 3.84 -8.21
CA GLU A 174 3.05 4.21 -6.86
C GLU A 174 2.79 3.08 -5.85
N PHE A 175 3.81 2.77 -5.05
CA PHE A 175 3.77 1.81 -3.97
C PHE A 175 3.65 2.50 -2.61
N LEU A 176 2.62 2.10 -1.86
CA LEU A 176 2.43 2.45 -0.45
C LEU A 176 2.59 1.18 0.38
N ILE A 177 3.45 1.24 1.39
CA ILE A 177 3.78 0.07 2.20
C ILE A 177 2.56 -0.41 3.00
N GLU A 178 1.71 0.52 3.45
CA GLU A 178 0.43 0.24 4.08
C GLU A 178 -0.54 -0.49 3.14
N ARG A 179 -0.56 -0.19 1.84
CA ARG A 179 -1.52 -0.78 0.88
C ARG A 179 -1.20 -2.20 0.43
N MET A 180 -0.16 -2.85 0.96
CA MET A 180 0.14 -4.26 0.67
C MET A 180 -1.05 -5.16 1.04
N GLN A 181 -1.44 -6.05 0.12
CA GLN A 181 -2.61 -6.92 0.27
C GLN A 181 -2.23 -8.41 0.36
N PRO A 182 -3.07 -9.26 1.00
CA PRO A 182 -2.85 -10.71 1.06
C PRO A 182 -2.79 -11.39 -0.32
N SER A 183 -3.33 -10.76 -1.37
CA SER A 183 -3.22 -11.16 -2.77
C SER A 183 -1.78 -11.32 -3.27
N TRP A 184 -0.81 -10.65 -2.61
CA TRP A 184 0.62 -10.71 -2.92
C TRP A 184 1.23 -12.08 -2.58
N LEU A 185 0.58 -12.87 -1.72
CA LEU A 185 0.92 -14.28 -1.50
C LEU A 185 0.46 -15.10 -2.72
N LYS A 186 1.37 -15.38 -3.64
CA LYS A 186 1.08 -16.04 -4.94
C LYS A 186 0.36 -17.40 -4.82
N SER A 187 0.66 -18.18 -3.78
CA SER A 187 0.12 -19.53 -3.62
C SER A 187 -1.18 -19.52 -2.82
N LYS A 188 -2.20 -20.23 -3.30
CA LYS A 188 -3.46 -20.47 -2.56
C LYS A 188 -3.18 -21.10 -1.18
N THR A 189 -2.19 -21.98 -1.09
CA THR A 189 -1.79 -22.58 0.20
C THR A 189 -1.21 -21.53 1.15
N LYS A 190 -0.40 -20.59 0.65
CA LYS A 190 0.11 -19.48 1.48
C LYS A 190 -1.00 -18.52 1.91
N GLN A 191 -1.97 -18.25 1.05
CA GLN A 191 -3.15 -17.45 1.39
C GLN A 191 -4.04 -18.14 2.44
N GLN A 192 -4.28 -19.45 2.30
CA GLN A 192 -5.01 -20.23 3.30
C GLN A 192 -4.25 -20.27 4.62
N PHE A 193 -2.93 -20.50 4.58
CA PHE A 193 -2.09 -20.46 5.77
C PHE A 193 -2.13 -19.09 6.47
N TYR A 194 -2.09 -18.01 5.69
CA TYR A 194 -2.30 -16.65 6.19
C TYR A 194 -3.66 -16.49 6.88
N GLN A 195 -4.76 -16.86 6.22
CA GLN A 195 -6.10 -16.78 6.78
C GLN A 195 -6.23 -17.59 8.09
N VAL A 196 -5.75 -18.84 8.09
CA VAL A 196 -5.78 -19.71 9.27
C VAL A 196 -4.93 -19.14 10.40
N SER A 197 -3.76 -18.56 10.09
CA SER A 197 -2.90 -17.92 11.09
C SER A 197 -3.59 -16.73 11.75
N ILE A 198 -4.26 -15.88 10.96
CA ILE A 198 -5.03 -14.75 11.48
C ILE A 198 -6.20 -15.21 12.33
N LEU A 199 -6.97 -16.20 11.86
CA LEU A 199 -8.08 -16.78 12.61
C LEU A 199 -7.61 -17.41 13.92
N LEU A 200 -6.46 -18.08 13.94
CA LEU A 200 -5.90 -18.69 15.15
C LEU A 200 -5.43 -17.62 16.14
N ILE A 201 -4.76 -16.56 15.68
CA ILE A 201 -4.33 -15.45 16.54
C ILE A 201 -5.56 -14.79 17.18
N LEU A 202 -6.55 -14.41 16.37
CA LEU A 202 -7.77 -13.76 16.87
C LEU A 202 -8.58 -14.70 17.75
N GLY A 203 -8.77 -15.95 17.33
CA GLY A 203 -9.48 -16.98 18.10
C GLY A 203 -8.81 -17.28 19.44
N THR A 204 -7.47 -17.23 19.52
CA THR A 204 -6.75 -17.39 20.80
C THR A 204 -6.95 -16.18 21.70
N ILE A 205 -6.89 -14.95 21.16
CA ILE A 205 -7.13 -13.71 21.92
C ILE A 205 -8.55 -13.71 22.53
N PHE A 206 -9.57 -13.96 21.71
CA PHE A 206 -10.96 -14.02 22.17
C PHE A 206 -11.22 -15.25 23.03
N GLY A 207 -10.67 -16.41 22.67
CA GLY A 207 -10.83 -17.66 23.42
C GLY A 207 -10.30 -17.59 24.84
N LEU A 208 -9.11 -17.02 25.06
CA LEU A 208 -8.54 -16.81 26.40
C LEU A 208 -9.38 -15.83 27.23
N LEU A 209 -9.92 -14.82 26.58
CA LEU A 209 -10.79 -13.85 27.23
C LEU A 209 -12.09 -14.50 27.71
N PHE A 210 -12.76 -15.29 26.86
CA PHE A 210 -13.98 -16.00 27.23
C PHE A 210 -13.72 -17.16 28.19
N TYR A 211 -12.53 -17.79 28.13
CA TYR A 211 -12.11 -18.85 29.05
C TYR A 211 -12.16 -18.41 30.50
N SER A 212 -11.79 -17.17 30.79
CA SER A 212 -11.78 -16.63 32.16
C SER A 212 -13.17 -16.63 32.82
N PHE A 213 -14.26 -16.72 32.04
CA PHE A 213 -15.64 -16.74 32.54
C PHE A 213 -16.37 -18.06 32.30
N LEU A 214 -16.14 -18.70 31.15
CA LEU A 214 -16.88 -19.89 30.70
C LEU A 214 -16.02 -21.17 30.70
N GLY A 215 -14.76 -21.09 31.16
CA GLY A 215 -13.82 -22.20 31.11
C GLY A 215 -13.60 -22.72 29.68
N LEU A 216 -13.50 -24.03 29.50
CA LEU A 216 -13.23 -24.65 28.19
C LEU A 216 -14.29 -24.31 27.13
N ILE A 217 -15.55 -24.11 27.52
CA ILE A 217 -16.61 -23.69 26.61
C ILE A 217 -16.32 -22.29 26.05
N GLY A 218 -15.71 -21.42 26.85
CA GLY A 218 -15.30 -20.07 26.45
C GLY A 218 -14.32 -20.06 25.28
N ILE A 219 -13.41 -21.04 25.20
CA ILE A 219 -12.47 -21.15 24.08
C ILE A 219 -13.22 -21.43 22.78
N LEU A 220 -14.16 -22.39 22.80
CA LEU A 220 -14.99 -22.73 21.64
C LEU A 220 -15.81 -21.51 21.19
N VAL A 221 -16.44 -20.82 22.13
CA VAL A 221 -17.21 -19.59 21.88
C VAL A 221 -16.32 -18.50 21.27
N GLY A 222 -15.12 -18.28 21.82
CA GLY A 222 -14.19 -17.27 21.30
C GLY A 222 -13.70 -17.56 19.88
N VAL A 223 -13.41 -18.83 19.56
CA VAL A 223 -12.99 -19.24 18.22
C VAL A 223 -14.13 -19.05 17.20
N ILE A 224 -15.34 -19.52 17.51
CA ILE A 224 -16.51 -19.37 16.62
C ILE A 224 -16.80 -17.89 16.37
N ASN A 225 -16.79 -17.06 17.42
CA ASN A 225 -17.03 -15.63 17.28
C ASN A 225 -15.96 -14.94 16.46
N SER A 226 -14.67 -15.29 16.63
CA SER A 226 -13.60 -14.72 15.81
C SER A 226 -13.77 -15.05 14.32
N ALA A 227 -14.22 -16.26 13.97
CA ALA A 227 -14.46 -16.63 12.59
C ALA A 227 -15.66 -15.88 11.96
N LEU A 228 -16.68 -15.57 12.77
CA LEU A 228 -17.86 -14.83 12.33
C LEU A 228 -17.58 -13.33 12.19
N LEU A 229 -16.89 -12.74 13.16
CA LEU A 229 -16.52 -11.32 13.21
C LEU A 229 -15.54 -10.92 12.11
N PHE A 230 -14.59 -11.79 11.83
CA PHE A 230 -13.48 -11.51 10.92
C PHE A 230 -13.62 -12.34 9.64
N ARG A 231 -14.80 -12.32 9.01
CA ARG A 231 -15.06 -13.09 7.78
C ARG A 231 -14.28 -12.55 6.58
N ASP A 232 -14.06 -11.23 6.53
CA ASP A 232 -13.34 -10.55 5.44
C ASP A 232 -11.85 -10.38 5.75
N ILE A 233 -11.10 -11.49 5.80
CA ILE A 233 -9.62 -11.48 5.98
C ILE A 233 -8.85 -11.32 4.66
N ASN A 234 -9.56 -11.38 3.54
CA ASN A 234 -8.96 -11.38 2.20
C ASN A 234 -8.43 -10.02 1.76
N LYS A 235 -8.90 -8.95 2.41
CA LYS A 235 -8.52 -7.58 2.13
C LYS A 235 -8.15 -6.89 3.44
N ILE A 236 -7.08 -6.11 3.41
CA ILE A 236 -6.66 -5.26 4.51
C ILE A 236 -7.22 -3.88 4.23
N GLU A 237 -8.16 -3.46 5.08
CA GLU A 237 -8.73 -2.11 5.08
C GLU A 237 -8.21 -1.36 6.30
N HIS A 238 -7.62 -0.19 6.07
CA HIS A 238 -7.04 0.61 7.15
C HIS A 238 -8.05 1.61 7.70
N ALA A 239 -8.19 1.63 9.02
CA ALA A 239 -8.96 2.65 9.73
C ALA A 239 -8.06 3.85 10.04
N GLU A 240 -7.75 4.67 9.03
CA GLU A 240 -6.73 5.72 9.17
C GLU A 240 -7.28 7.02 9.79
N ARG A 241 -8.54 7.35 9.50
CA ARG A 241 -9.25 8.50 10.05
C ARG A 241 -10.60 8.08 10.62
N LEU A 242 -10.84 8.42 11.88
CA LEU A 242 -12.16 8.28 12.50
C LEU A 242 -12.97 9.53 12.18
N ASN A 243 -14.15 9.33 11.61
CA ASN A 243 -15.13 10.39 11.41
C ASN A 243 -16.36 10.05 12.24
N TRP A 244 -16.83 11.01 13.04
CA TRP A 244 -18.06 10.85 13.79
C TRP A 244 -19.19 11.64 13.12
N ASN A 245 -20.20 10.96 12.58
CA ASN A 245 -21.33 11.61 11.93
C ASN A 245 -22.65 10.88 12.16
N LEU A 246 -23.49 11.42 13.05
CA LEU A 246 -24.81 10.87 13.37
C LEU A 246 -25.77 10.83 12.16
N LYS A 247 -25.57 11.67 11.13
CA LYS A 247 -26.45 11.67 9.94
C LYS A 247 -26.24 10.47 9.03
N ASN A 248 -25.07 9.83 9.08
CA ASN A 248 -24.74 8.64 8.29
C ASN A 248 -25.06 7.32 9.02
N ALA A 249 -25.50 7.40 10.28
CA ALA A 249 -25.80 6.26 11.14
C ALA A 249 -26.87 5.31 10.57
N GLY A 250 -27.79 5.81 9.73
CA GLY A 250 -28.85 5.00 9.12
C GLY A 250 -28.43 4.19 7.89
N HIS A 251 -27.31 4.53 7.23
CA HIS A 251 -26.88 3.89 5.98
C HIS A 251 -25.55 3.14 6.06
N ALA A 252 -24.68 3.48 7.02
CA ALA A 252 -23.39 2.82 7.23
C ALA A 252 -23.47 1.60 8.18
N PHE A 253 -24.57 1.48 8.93
CA PHE A 253 -24.74 0.44 9.93
C PHE A 253 -25.48 -0.76 9.33
N ASP A 254 -24.73 -1.76 8.88
CA ASP A 254 -25.27 -3.05 8.47
C ASP A 254 -25.77 -3.81 9.71
N PHE A 255 -27.01 -3.51 10.13
CA PHE A 255 -27.71 -4.18 11.25
C PHE A 255 -27.65 -5.71 11.13
N SER A 256 -27.53 -6.25 9.92
CA SER A 256 -27.46 -7.68 9.69
C SER A 256 -26.23 -8.30 10.35
N GLN A 257 -25.06 -7.66 10.31
CA GLN A 257 -23.84 -8.20 10.91
C GLN A 257 -23.90 -8.17 12.44
N PHE A 258 -24.43 -7.09 13.00
CA PHE A 258 -24.55 -6.89 14.45
C PHE A 258 -25.52 -7.89 15.11
N ILE A 259 -26.66 -8.18 14.46
CA ILE A 259 -27.68 -9.12 14.95
C ILE A 259 -27.14 -10.57 15.03
N TRP A 260 -26.25 -10.99 14.11
CA TRP A 260 -25.67 -12.34 14.14
C TRP A 260 -24.48 -12.50 15.09
N ILE A 261 -23.82 -11.40 15.45
CA ILE A 261 -22.62 -11.37 16.32
C ILE A 261 -23.01 -11.23 17.80
N ASP A 262 -23.95 -10.34 18.13
CA ASP A 262 -24.32 -10.07 19.52
C ASP A 262 -25.41 -10.99 20.05
N ALA A 263 -26.28 -11.52 19.21
CA ALA A 263 -27.35 -12.41 19.66
C ALA A 263 -26.84 -13.68 20.36
N PRO A 264 -25.84 -14.43 19.85
CA PRO A 264 -25.35 -15.63 20.54
C PRO A 264 -24.45 -15.33 21.75
N ILE A 265 -23.63 -14.27 21.72
CA ILE A 265 -22.82 -13.86 22.89
C ILE A 265 -23.75 -13.35 24.00
N SER A 266 -24.73 -12.52 23.66
CA SER A 266 -25.75 -12.03 24.59
C SER A 266 -26.61 -13.18 25.10
N CYS A 267 -27.04 -14.14 24.27
CA CYS A 267 -27.81 -15.31 24.72
C CYS A 267 -26.99 -16.26 25.62
N ILE A 268 -25.74 -16.56 25.29
CA ILE A 268 -24.92 -17.50 26.07
C ILE A 268 -24.51 -16.86 27.40
N VAL A 269 -24.05 -15.61 27.39
CA VAL A 269 -23.70 -14.87 28.62
C VAL A 269 -24.95 -14.63 29.48
N SER A 270 -26.10 -14.30 28.89
CA SER A 270 -27.35 -14.13 29.64
C SER A 270 -27.85 -15.45 30.24
N VAL A 271 -27.86 -16.58 29.53
CA VAL A 271 -28.38 -17.84 30.08
C VAL A 271 -27.54 -18.34 31.25
N SER A 272 -26.21 -18.17 31.25
CA SER A 272 -25.36 -18.52 32.41
C SER A 272 -25.41 -17.51 33.57
N MET A 273 -25.89 -16.27 33.36
CA MET A 273 -25.94 -15.22 34.39
C MET A 273 -27.36 -14.88 34.90
N VAL A 274 -28.42 -15.32 34.22
CA VAL A 274 -29.82 -15.02 34.57
C VAL A 274 -30.21 -15.48 35.99
N SER A 275 -29.47 -16.42 36.59
CA SER A 275 -29.70 -16.83 37.99
C SER A 275 -29.17 -15.83 39.04
N GLN A 276 -28.44 -14.77 38.65
CA GLN A 276 -27.80 -13.81 39.58
C GLN A 276 -28.08 -12.32 39.26
N ILE A 277 -28.83 -11.99 38.21
CA ILE A 277 -29.04 -10.61 37.75
C ILE A 277 -30.32 -10.02 38.36
N ASN A 278 -30.18 -9.05 39.28
CA ASN A 278 -31.30 -8.23 39.76
C ASN A 278 -31.81 -7.26 38.67
N VAL A 279 -33.06 -6.79 38.78
CA VAL A 279 -33.74 -5.87 37.83
C VAL A 279 -32.92 -4.60 37.53
N LEU A 280 -32.08 -4.15 38.46
CA LEU A 280 -31.17 -3.02 38.27
C LEU A 280 -30.13 -3.28 37.17
N ASN A 281 -29.56 -4.49 37.13
CA ASN A 281 -28.57 -4.89 36.13
C ASN A 281 -29.19 -5.03 34.73
N LEU A 282 -30.48 -5.38 34.64
CA LEU A 282 -31.20 -5.45 33.36
C LEU A 282 -31.41 -4.04 32.74
N LYS A 283 -31.73 -3.04 33.56
CA LYS A 283 -31.87 -1.64 33.09
C LYS A 283 -30.52 -1.07 32.62
N MET A 284 -29.45 -1.34 33.36
CA MET A 284 -28.09 -0.91 32.96
C MET A 284 -27.67 -1.57 31.65
N LEU A 285 -27.99 -2.86 31.44
CA LEU A 285 -27.72 -3.56 30.18
C LEU A 285 -28.41 -2.87 28.99
N CYS A 286 -29.69 -2.52 29.11
CA CYS A 286 -30.41 -1.80 28.04
C CYS A 286 -29.80 -0.43 27.74
N ILE A 287 -29.38 0.32 28.76
CA ILE A 287 -28.73 1.63 28.58
C ILE A 287 -27.39 1.46 27.87
N THR A 288 -26.59 0.45 28.28
CA THR A 288 -25.32 0.15 27.60
C THR A 288 -25.50 -0.26 26.15
N ALA A 289 -26.52 -1.05 25.84
CA ALA A 289 -26.82 -1.45 24.46
C ALA A 289 -27.22 -0.25 23.58
N VAL A 290 -28.01 0.69 24.10
CA VAL A 290 -28.38 1.92 23.37
C VAL A 290 -27.17 2.82 23.15
N LEU A 291 -26.33 3.00 24.18
CA LEU A 291 -25.08 3.77 24.06
C LEU A 291 -24.11 3.12 23.06
N LEU A 292 -24.06 1.80 23.01
CA LEU A 292 -23.27 1.04 22.05
C LEU A 292 -23.72 1.28 20.62
N VAL A 293 -25.01 1.08 20.34
CA VAL A 293 -25.57 1.29 19.01
C VAL A 293 -25.33 2.75 18.57
N GLY A 294 -25.56 3.72 19.45
CA GLY A 294 -25.30 5.14 19.14
C GLY A 294 -23.82 5.46 18.89
N PHE A 295 -22.92 4.89 19.70
CA PHE A 295 -21.47 5.11 19.56
C PHE A 295 -20.93 4.51 18.26
N VAL A 296 -21.25 3.24 17.99
CA VAL A 296 -20.77 2.52 16.80
C VAL A 296 -21.41 3.08 15.53
N ALA A 297 -22.73 3.37 15.53
CA ALA A 297 -23.41 3.90 14.35
C ALA A 297 -22.91 5.30 13.95
N GLY A 298 -22.36 6.07 14.89
CA GLY A 298 -21.73 7.34 14.56
C GLY A 298 -20.31 7.21 13.99
N LEU A 299 -19.59 6.12 14.28
CA LEU A 299 -18.17 5.96 13.95
C LEU A 299 -17.96 5.39 12.54
N GLY A 300 -17.51 6.24 11.63
CA GLY A 300 -17.01 5.86 10.31
C GLY A 300 -15.49 5.88 10.23
N THR A 301 -14.93 5.11 9.30
CA THR A 301 -13.51 5.11 8.96
C THR A 301 -13.30 5.66 7.55
N ALA A 302 -12.25 6.45 7.35
CA ALA A 302 -11.79 6.87 6.04
C ALA A 302 -10.28 6.64 5.89
N GLU A 303 -9.83 6.34 4.68
CA GLU A 303 -8.40 6.28 4.33
C GLU A 303 -7.87 7.70 4.12
N LEU A 304 -6.57 7.92 4.34
CA LEU A 304 -5.91 9.18 4.01
C LEU A 304 -5.48 9.18 2.54
N ASP A 305 -5.92 10.20 1.80
CA ASP A 305 -5.51 10.38 0.40
C ASP A 305 -4.04 10.77 0.24
N LYS A 306 -3.40 11.31 1.29
CA LYS A 306 -2.03 11.81 1.26
C LYS A 306 -1.27 11.45 2.53
N THR A 307 -0.31 10.53 2.42
CA THR A 307 0.63 10.22 3.50
C THR A 307 1.99 10.86 3.20
N LEU A 308 2.48 11.69 4.13
CA LEU A 308 3.83 12.32 4.04
C LEU A 308 4.93 11.40 4.59
N VAL A 309 4.54 10.39 5.37
CA VAL A 309 5.44 9.49 6.09
C VAL A 309 5.06 8.06 5.73
N PRO A 310 6.02 7.17 5.40
CA PRO A 310 5.74 5.78 5.12
C PRO A 310 5.14 5.09 6.37
N ASN A 311 4.24 4.13 6.16
CA ASN A 311 3.52 3.40 7.23
C ASN A 311 2.56 4.24 8.07
N LYS A 312 2.25 5.48 7.68
CA LYS A 312 1.40 6.35 8.50
C LYS A 312 0.00 5.75 8.71
N GLY A 313 -0.56 5.09 7.70
CA GLY A 313 -1.84 4.38 7.79
C GLY A 313 -1.88 3.31 8.88
N THR A 314 -0.83 2.46 8.93
CA THR A 314 -0.70 1.43 9.97
C THR A 314 -0.57 2.03 11.37
N PHE A 315 0.22 3.10 11.52
CA PHE A 315 0.40 3.76 12.81
C PHE A 315 -0.91 4.42 13.29
N ASN A 316 -1.63 5.10 12.41
CA ASN A 316 -2.93 5.68 12.73
C ASN A 316 -3.96 4.60 13.07
N SER A 317 -3.93 3.45 12.39
CA SER A 317 -4.78 2.29 12.73
C SER A 317 -4.51 1.78 14.15
N VAL A 318 -3.23 1.73 14.59
CA VAL A 318 -2.88 1.40 15.99
C VAL A 318 -3.45 2.44 16.95
N GLN A 319 -3.25 3.73 16.66
CA GLN A 319 -3.73 4.81 17.53
C GLN A 319 -5.26 4.79 17.67
N ASN A 320 -5.98 4.61 16.57
CA ASN A 320 -7.43 4.52 16.55
C ASN A 320 -7.93 3.27 17.28
N SER A 321 -7.26 2.13 17.10
CA SER A 321 -7.55 0.89 17.84
C SER A 321 -7.47 1.09 19.35
N VAL A 322 -6.40 1.71 19.83
CA VAL A 322 -6.19 1.99 21.26
C VAL A 322 -7.21 3.00 21.78
N LEU A 323 -7.44 4.10 21.04
CA LEU A 323 -8.38 5.15 21.45
C LEU A 323 -9.82 4.63 21.55
N VAL A 324 -10.30 3.96 20.49
CA VAL A 324 -11.64 3.39 20.45
C VAL A 324 -11.78 2.27 21.47
N GLY A 325 -10.76 1.41 21.58
CA GLY A 325 -10.79 0.28 22.52
C GLY A 325 -10.82 0.72 23.98
N LEU A 326 -9.98 1.67 24.38
CA LEU A 326 -10.00 2.21 25.76
C LEU A 326 -11.28 3.00 26.03
N GLY A 327 -11.69 3.86 25.09
CA GLY A 327 -12.90 4.68 25.24
C GLY A 327 -14.15 3.84 25.39
N SER A 328 -14.32 2.83 24.54
CA SER A 328 -15.44 1.90 24.63
C SER A 328 -15.34 0.99 25.86
N GLY A 329 -14.15 0.49 26.20
CA GLY A 329 -14.00 -0.37 27.38
C GLY A 329 -14.37 0.32 28.68
N VAL A 330 -14.02 1.61 28.84
CA VAL A 330 -14.47 2.41 29.98
C VAL A 330 -15.97 2.66 29.91
N LEU A 331 -16.49 3.06 28.74
CA LEU A 331 -17.91 3.38 28.55
C LEU A 331 -18.83 2.20 28.89
N PHE A 332 -18.46 0.99 28.48
CA PHE A 332 -19.24 -0.23 28.70
C PHE A 332 -18.89 -0.96 30.00
N GLY A 333 -17.73 -0.70 30.60
CA GLY A 333 -17.32 -1.33 31.85
C GLY A 333 -17.86 -0.63 33.11
N VAL A 334 -17.81 0.70 33.16
CA VAL A 334 -18.23 1.51 34.34
C VAL A 334 -19.66 1.25 34.82
N PRO A 335 -20.65 0.97 33.95
CA PRO A 335 -22.02 0.67 34.37
C PRO A 335 -22.21 -0.59 35.24
N PHE A 336 -21.21 -1.47 35.31
CA PHE A 336 -21.28 -2.76 36.00
C PHE A 336 -20.37 -2.79 37.23
N GLU A 337 -20.65 -3.71 38.16
CA GLU A 337 -19.79 -3.96 39.32
C GLU A 337 -18.40 -4.48 38.91
N LEU A 338 -17.39 -4.25 39.74
CA LEU A 338 -15.97 -4.40 39.41
C LEU A 338 -15.59 -5.68 38.60
N PRO A 339 -15.97 -6.91 39.00
CA PRO A 339 -15.58 -8.10 38.22
C PRO A 339 -16.27 -8.17 36.84
N TYR A 340 -17.53 -7.71 36.76
CA TYR A 340 -18.31 -7.71 35.53
C TYR A 340 -17.93 -6.53 34.62
N GLY A 341 -17.68 -5.35 35.20
CA GLY A 341 -17.26 -4.17 34.46
C GLY A 341 -15.90 -4.33 33.80
N ILE A 342 -14.95 -4.99 34.46
CA ILE A 342 -13.67 -5.33 33.85
C ILE A 342 -13.89 -6.29 32.68
N PHE A 343 -14.72 -7.32 32.83
CA PHE A 343 -14.97 -8.29 31.77
C PHE A 343 -15.69 -7.69 30.55
N PHE A 344 -16.84 -7.06 30.76
CA PHE A 344 -17.61 -6.43 29.68
C PHE A 344 -16.82 -5.27 29.04
N GLY A 345 -16.12 -4.47 29.85
CA GLY A 345 -15.24 -3.42 29.35
C GLY A 345 -14.11 -3.97 28.49
N LEU A 346 -13.42 -5.03 28.92
CA LEU A 346 -12.35 -5.66 28.13
C LEU A 346 -12.89 -6.29 26.84
N ILE A 347 -14.04 -6.97 26.88
CA ILE A 347 -14.67 -7.54 25.68
C ILE A 347 -14.97 -6.44 24.68
N MET A 348 -15.73 -5.42 25.10
CA MET A 348 -16.20 -4.39 24.20
C MET A 348 -15.05 -3.52 23.69
N GLY A 349 -14.09 -3.22 24.56
CA GLY A 349 -12.87 -2.52 24.21
C GLY A 349 -12.03 -3.27 23.18
N LEU A 350 -11.87 -4.59 23.34
CA LEU A 350 -11.14 -5.38 22.36
C LEU A 350 -11.92 -5.52 21.05
N LEU A 351 -13.22 -5.85 21.09
CA LEU A 351 -14.04 -5.99 19.89
C LEU A 351 -14.00 -4.72 19.03
N LEU A 352 -14.26 -3.56 19.63
CA LEU A 352 -14.28 -2.29 18.91
C LEU A 352 -12.86 -1.81 18.57
N GLY A 353 -11.88 -1.98 19.46
CA GLY A 353 -10.48 -1.68 19.17
C GLY A 353 -9.93 -2.48 17.99
N PHE A 354 -10.26 -3.78 17.89
CA PHE A 354 -9.89 -4.61 16.75
C PHE A 354 -10.60 -4.16 15.46
N ARG A 355 -11.90 -3.88 15.54
CA ARG A 355 -12.70 -3.42 14.39
C ARG A 355 -12.18 -2.11 13.80
N TYR A 356 -11.80 -1.16 14.65
CA TYR A 356 -11.39 0.20 14.23
C TYR A 356 -9.86 0.37 14.11
N GLY A 357 -9.13 -0.72 13.84
CA GLY A 357 -7.72 -0.64 13.41
C GLY A 357 -6.83 -1.80 13.85
N GLY A 358 -7.18 -2.51 14.92
CA GLY A 358 -6.34 -3.60 15.44
C GLY A 358 -6.24 -4.78 14.47
N GLN A 359 -7.32 -5.10 13.76
CA GLN A 359 -7.35 -6.16 12.74
C GLN A 359 -6.36 -5.86 11.61
N ALA A 360 -6.41 -4.65 11.04
CA ALA A 360 -5.52 -4.23 9.97
C ALA A 360 -4.05 -4.33 10.40
N CYS A 361 -3.73 -4.02 11.66
CA CYS A 361 -2.38 -4.13 12.20
C CYS A 361 -1.88 -5.57 12.27
N ILE A 362 -2.70 -6.50 12.81
CA ILE A 362 -2.34 -7.92 12.87
C ILE A 362 -2.19 -8.50 11.46
N GLN A 363 -3.14 -8.23 10.58
CA GLN A 363 -3.12 -8.68 9.20
C GLN A 363 -1.87 -8.20 8.47
N HIS A 364 -1.56 -6.91 8.57
CA HIS A 364 -0.39 -6.34 7.91
C HIS A 364 0.93 -6.86 8.46
N PHE A 365 1.02 -7.01 9.78
CA PHE A 365 2.19 -7.59 10.43
C PHE A 365 2.40 -9.05 10.01
N ALA A 366 1.36 -9.88 10.02
CA ALA A 366 1.45 -11.28 9.61
C ALA A 366 1.80 -11.41 8.13
N LEU A 367 1.23 -10.56 7.26
CA LEU A 367 1.57 -10.52 5.83
C LEU A 367 3.06 -10.21 5.64
N ARG A 368 3.58 -9.18 6.31
CA ARG A 368 5.01 -8.83 6.26
C ARG A 368 5.90 -9.94 6.79
N CYS A 369 5.52 -10.59 7.89
CA CYS A 369 6.24 -11.72 8.42
C CYS A 369 6.31 -12.86 7.40
N MET A 370 5.20 -13.22 6.76
CA MET A 370 5.17 -14.29 5.76
C MET A 370 5.98 -13.95 4.51
N LEU A 371 5.91 -12.70 4.05
CA LEU A 371 6.72 -12.24 2.91
C LEU A 371 8.22 -12.28 3.26
N PHE A 372 8.60 -11.81 4.45
CA PHE A 372 9.97 -11.85 4.94
C PHE A 372 10.49 -13.29 5.10
N CYS A 373 9.71 -14.18 5.72
CA CYS A 373 10.07 -15.60 5.88
C CYS A 373 10.19 -16.33 4.54
N SER A 374 9.56 -15.81 3.48
CA SER A 374 9.72 -16.35 2.13
C SER A 374 10.89 -15.77 1.33
N GLY A 375 11.70 -14.90 1.92
CA GLY A 375 12.88 -14.29 1.30
C GLY A 375 12.59 -13.18 0.29
N VAL A 376 11.34 -13.02 -0.16
CA VAL A 376 10.96 -12.11 -1.25
C VAL A 376 10.89 -10.64 -0.86
N ALA A 377 10.91 -10.34 0.44
CA ALA A 377 10.76 -8.99 0.95
C ALA A 377 11.67 -8.71 2.16
N PRO A 378 12.10 -7.46 2.36
CA PRO A 378 12.82 -7.04 3.56
C PRO A 378 11.88 -6.93 4.77
N TRP A 379 12.40 -7.20 5.97
CA TRP A 379 11.69 -6.97 7.23
C TRP A 379 11.30 -5.50 7.41
N ASN A 380 12.23 -4.58 7.14
CA ASN A 380 11.99 -3.15 7.18
C ASN A 380 11.94 -2.58 5.76
N TYR A 381 10.74 -2.60 5.18
CA TYR A 381 10.46 -2.08 3.84
C TYR A 381 10.86 -0.62 3.67
N ALA A 382 10.48 0.26 4.59
CA ALA A 382 10.78 1.69 4.49
C ALA A 382 12.29 1.93 4.40
N ARG A 383 13.07 1.28 5.26
CA ARG A 383 14.54 1.37 5.24
C ARG A 383 15.15 0.86 3.93
N PHE A 384 14.61 -0.24 3.39
CA PHE A 384 15.08 -0.77 2.11
C PHE A 384 14.73 0.14 0.92
N LEU A 385 13.52 0.68 0.88
CA LEU A 385 13.10 1.56 -0.19
C LEU A 385 13.81 2.91 -0.13
N ASP A 386 14.08 3.43 1.06
CA ASP A 386 14.94 4.61 1.23
C ASP A 386 16.37 4.31 0.74
N TYR A 387 16.90 3.12 1.00
CA TYR A 387 18.20 2.68 0.46
C TYR A 387 18.20 2.59 -1.08
N ALA A 388 17.15 2.02 -1.67
CA ALA A 388 16.98 2.00 -3.13
C ALA A 388 16.77 3.41 -3.70
N SER A 389 16.21 4.34 -2.91
CA SER A 389 16.01 5.72 -3.30
C SER A 389 17.31 6.50 -3.37
N GLU A 390 18.19 6.34 -2.37
CA GLU A 390 19.53 6.94 -2.37
C GLU A 390 20.41 6.43 -3.53
N ARG A 391 20.09 5.23 -4.05
CA ARG A 391 20.75 4.61 -5.19
C ARG A 391 20.12 4.95 -6.54
N LEU A 392 19.12 5.84 -6.59
CA LEU A 392 18.38 6.19 -7.80
C LEU A 392 17.68 5.02 -8.51
N LEU A 393 17.30 3.95 -7.80
CA LEU A 393 16.48 2.88 -8.38
C LEU A 393 14.98 3.16 -8.14
N ILE A 394 14.68 3.80 -7.01
CA ILE A 394 13.35 4.21 -6.58
C ILE A 394 13.38 5.71 -6.30
N GLN A 395 12.22 6.35 -6.36
CA GLN A 395 12.01 7.72 -5.92
C GLN A 395 10.95 7.72 -4.82
N ARG A 396 11.26 8.38 -3.71
CA ARG A 396 10.32 8.64 -2.63
C ARG A 396 9.61 9.98 -2.81
N VAL A 397 8.28 9.97 -2.77
CA VAL A 397 7.42 11.18 -2.80
C VAL A 397 6.51 11.14 -1.57
N GLY A 398 6.95 11.78 -0.48
CA GLY A 398 6.26 11.69 0.82
C GLY A 398 6.34 10.28 1.41
N GLY A 399 5.20 9.63 1.62
CA GLY A 399 5.08 8.23 2.04
C GLY A 399 5.05 7.21 0.90
N ARG A 400 5.01 7.68 -0.35
CA ARG A 400 4.90 6.85 -1.56
C ARG A 400 6.26 6.58 -2.18
N TYR A 401 6.39 5.42 -2.82
CA TYR A 401 7.58 5.02 -3.54
C TYR A 401 7.22 4.66 -4.97
N ARG A 402 7.98 5.14 -5.94
CA ARG A 402 7.83 4.75 -7.35
C ARG A 402 9.19 4.38 -7.91
N PHE A 403 9.27 3.48 -8.89
CA PHE A 403 10.51 3.35 -9.65
C PHE A 403 10.81 4.69 -10.35
N ILE A 404 12.08 5.04 -10.54
CA ILE A 404 12.44 6.31 -11.21
C ILE A 404 11.75 6.42 -12.57
N HIS A 405 11.62 5.30 -13.27
CA HIS A 405 10.93 5.24 -14.54
C HIS A 405 10.17 3.92 -14.72
N LYS A 406 9.06 3.96 -15.45
CA LYS A 406 8.23 2.79 -15.77
C LYS A 406 9.01 1.71 -16.54
N LEU A 407 9.86 2.12 -17.48
CA LEU A 407 10.74 1.19 -18.22
C LEU A 407 11.72 0.43 -17.32
N LEU A 408 12.26 1.07 -16.28
CA LEU A 408 13.13 0.40 -15.30
C LEU A 408 12.33 -0.62 -14.48
N GLN A 409 11.11 -0.26 -14.06
CA GLN A 409 10.20 -1.19 -13.40
C GLN A 409 9.90 -2.40 -14.29
N ASP A 410 9.62 -2.17 -15.57
CA ASP A 410 9.30 -3.24 -16.52
C ASP A 410 10.52 -4.14 -16.76
N HIS A 411 11.73 -3.59 -16.82
CA HIS A 411 12.98 -4.36 -16.88
C HIS A 411 13.16 -5.24 -15.63
N PHE A 412 13.00 -4.68 -14.42
CA PHE A 412 13.03 -5.48 -13.18
C PHE A 412 11.93 -6.55 -13.16
N ALA A 413 10.75 -6.27 -13.72
CA ALA A 413 9.66 -7.23 -13.77
C ALA A 413 9.91 -8.37 -14.78
N ALA A 414 10.66 -8.11 -15.85
CA ALA A 414 11.08 -9.11 -16.83
C ALA A 414 12.16 -10.07 -16.29
N MET A 415 12.99 -9.61 -15.35
CA MET A 415 14.06 -10.45 -14.76
C MET A 415 13.52 -11.72 -14.08
N PRO A 416 14.25 -12.85 -14.12
CA PRO A 416 13.89 -14.04 -13.36
C PRO A 416 13.94 -13.75 -11.85
N LEU A 417 13.03 -14.39 -11.09
CA LEU A 417 13.17 -14.43 -9.64
C LEU A 417 14.15 -15.56 -9.33
N ASP A 418 15.35 -15.22 -8.88
CA ASP A 418 16.33 -16.21 -8.44
C ASP A 418 15.68 -17.08 -7.36
N GLY A 419 15.40 -18.33 -7.71
CA GLY A 419 14.67 -19.28 -6.88
C GLY A 419 15.61 -19.97 -5.92
N GLY A 420 15.84 -19.37 -4.75
CA GLY A 420 16.54 -20.08 -3.68
C GLY A 420 16.86 -19.20 -2.52
N TRP A 421 16.00 -19.21 -1.50
CA TRP A 421 16.33 -19.04 -0.07
C TRP A 421 15.27 -19.76 0.75
#